data_AF-A0A9X3YJE1-F1
#
_entry.id   AF-A0A9X3YJE1-F1
#
_cell.length_a   1.000
_cell.length_b   1.000
_cell.length_c   1.000
_cell.angle_alpha   90.00
_cell.angle_beta   90.00
_cell.angle_gamma   90.00
#
_symmetry.space_group_name_H-M   'P 1'
#
loop_
_entity.id
_entity.type
_entity.pdbx_description
1 polymer ?
#
loop_
_entity_poly.entity_id
_entity_poly.type
_entity_poly.pdbx_seq_one_letter_code
_entity_poly.pdbx_strand_id
1 'polypeptide(L)'
;MNALCRMLVFAGLVAACAAAVAAEPELKKLRIPATARVGSDEVGAPAQFELVCHGAKNGALSLALILSSPDAIKTFPLPDFEGPDGIGESNDVARWGVDTRGDAVQASGSIGGWYGVDGDGFLLSRSERAHKATPLATIVAAMGKPEAKRLRLSVASPKGGEALQAQASLDGHQADLAATAKACLP
;
A
#
# COMPACT_ATOMS: atom_id res chain seq x y z
N MET A 1 1.05 -85.65 -5.30
CA MET A 1 2.46 -85.33 -4.97
C MET A 1 2.87 -84.09 -5.76
N ASN A 2 3.63 -83.23 -5.09
CA ASN A 2 4.37 -82.05 -5.58
C ASN A 2 3.67 -80.69 -5.48
N ALA A 3 3.99 -80.08 -4.34
CA ALA A 3 3.87 -78.68 -3.97
C ALA A 3 4.74 -77.75 -4.82
N LEU A 4 4.39 -76.46 -4.84
CA LEU A 4 5.24 -75.26 -4.81
C LEU A 4 4.27 -74.07 -5.02
N CYS A 5 3.82 -73.31 -4.00
CA CYS A 5 4.55 -72.40 -3.11
C CYS A 5 5.39 -71.36 -3.85
N ARG A 6 4.85 -70.16 -4.10
CA ARG A 6 5.30 -68.88 -3.52
C ARG A 6 4.81 -67.63 -4.29
N MET A 7 4.31 -66.66 -3.50
CA MET A 7 4.59 -65.21 -3.54
C MET A 7 4.11 -64.41 -4.77
N LEU A 8 3.58 -63.18 -4.74
CA LEU A 8 3.45 -62.05 -3.79
C LEU A 8 2.32 -61.19 -4.44
N VAL A 9 1.17 -60.86 -3.82
CA VAL A 9 0.91 -59.93 -2.70
C VAL A 9 1.38 -58.49 -2.99
N PHE A 10 0.38 -57.64 -3.25
CA PHE A 10 0.30 -56.17 -3.10
C PHE A 10 1.07 -55.28 -4.08
N ALA A 11 0.43 -54.97 -5.21
CA ALA A 11 0.63 -53.71 -5.92
C ALA A 11 -0.01 -52.57 -5.09
N GLY A 12 0.76 -52.05 -4.13
CA GLY A 12 0.42 -50.85 -3.39
C GLY A 12 0.44 -49.64 -4.31
N LEU A 13 -0.74 -49.16 -4.69
CA LEU A 13 -0.91 -47.84 -5.29
C LEU A 13 -0.66 -46.80 -4.18
N VAL A 14 0.59 -46.39 -4.01
CA VAL A 14 0.93 -45.20 -3.23
C VAL A 14 0.50 -44.00 -4.09
N ALA A 15 -0.75 -43.59 -3.92
CA ALA A 15 -1.21 -42.29 -4.38
C ALA A 15 -0.41 -41.23 -3.60
N ALA A 16 0.68 -40.75 -4.21
CA ALA A 16 1.39 -39.58 -3.74
C ALA A 16 0.43 -38.39 -3.86
N CYS A 17 -0.30 -38.11 -2.78
CA CYS A 17 -0.92 -36.81 -2.57
C CYS A 17 0.21 -35.79 -2.45
N ALA A 18 0.70 -35.32 -3.60
CA ALA A 18 1.42 -34.06 -3.67
C ALA A 18 0.42 -32.98 -3.28
N ALA A 19 0.31 -32.72 -1.97
CA ALA A 19 -0.30 -31.50 -1.49
C ALA A 19 0.53 -30.36 -2.08
N ALA A 20 0.04 -29.77 -3.17
CA ALA A 20 0.51 -28.48 -3.63
C ALA A 20 0.27 -27.53 -2.46
N VAL A 21 1.32 -27.28 -1.67
CA VAL A 21 1.34 -26.20 -0.71
C VAL A 21 1.21 -24.95 -1.56
N ALA A 22 -0.02 -24.46 -1.71
CA ALA A 22 -0.28 -23.18 -2.33
C ALA A 22 0.51 -22.16 -1.51
N ALA A 23 1.61 -21.65 -2.06
CA ALA A 23 2.39 -20.63 -1.41
C ALA A 23 1.44 -19.49 -1.05
N GLU A 24 1.31 -19.19 0.25
CA GLU A 24 0.49 -18.08 0.69
C GLU A 24 1.04 -16.81 0.04
N PRO A 25 0.19 -15.95 -0.52
CA PRO A 25 0.65 -14.78 -1.25
C PRO A 25 1.42 -13.86 -0.31
N GLU A 26 2.71 -13.70 -0.61
CA GLU A 26 3.66 -12.93 0.19
C GLU A 26 3.24 -11.45 0.30
N LEU A 27 3.45 -10.86 1.48
CA LEU A 27 3.33 -9.42 1.70
C LEU A 27 4.49 -8.70 1.01
N LYS A 28 4.19 -7.87 0.01
CA LYS A 28 5.18 -7.04 -0.68
C LYS A 28 5.09 -5.60 -0.24
N LYS A 29 6.24 -4.95 -0.09
CA LYS A 29 6.37 -3.54 0.28
C LYS A 29 7.38 -2.82 -0.61
N LEU A 30 7.10 -1.57 -0.94
CA LEU A 30 8.04 -0.68 -1.62
C LEU A 30 7.94 0.73 -1.02
N ARG A 31 9.08 1.28 -0.58
CA ARG A 31 9.18 2.66 -0.07
C ARG A 31 9.85 3.56 -1.11
N ILE A 32 9.33 4.77 -1.27
CA ILE A 32 9.86 5.80 -2.17
C ILE A 32 10.07 7.09 -1.36
N PRO A 33 11.24 7.73 -1.43
CA PRO A 33 11.46 9.03 -0.78
C PRO A 33 10.46 10.08 -1.26
N ALA A 34 9.97 10.89 -0.33
CA ALA A 34 9.01 11.95 -0.58
C ALA A 34 9.46 13.26 0.08
N THR A 35 8.90 14.37 -0.39
CA THR A 35 8.91 15.63 0.33
C THR A 35 7.51 15.91 0.88
N ALA A 36 7.44 16.54 2.04
CA ALA A 36 6.19 16.95 2.66
C ALA A 36 6.24 18.42 3.09
N ARG A 37 5.10 19.09 3.09
CA ARG A 37 4.94 20.49 3.50
C ARG A 37 3.54 20.77 4.03
N VAL A 38 3.39 21.80 4.84
CA VAL A 38 2.09 22.32 5.29
C VAL A 38 2.00 23.77 4.81
N GLY A 39 1.12 24.05 3.86
CA GLY A 39 1.09 25.36 3.18
C GLY A 39 2.41 25.65 2.45
N SER A 40 3.06 26.76 2.80
CA SER A 40 4.38 27.14 2.29
C SER A 40 5.55 26.46 3.00
N ASP A 41 5.32 25.85 4.16
CA ASP A 41 6.38 25.44 5.07
C ASP A 41 6.77 23.99 4.83
N GLU A 42 8.02 23.76 4.42
CA GLU A 42 8.54 22.41 4.30
C GLU A 42 8.57 21.72 5.67
N VAL A 43 8.09 20.49 5.70
CA VAL A 43 8.31 19.61 6.84
C VAL A 43 9.80 19.28 6.81
N GLY A 44 10.58 19.88 7.70
CA GLY A 44 12.04 19.74 7.77
C GLY A 44 12.54 18.34 8.16
N ALA A 45 11.74 17.29 7.92
CA ALA A 45 12.01 15.91 8.24
C ALA A 45 11.76 15.00 7.03
N PRO A 46 12.47 13.86 6.93
CA PRO A 46 12.24 12.90 5.85
C PRO A 46 10.79 12.40 5.82
N ALA A 47 10.24 12.30 4.61
CA ALA A 47 8.97 11.66 4.34
C ALA A 47 9.17 10.55 3.31
N GLN A 48 8.30 9.53 3.34
CA GLN A 48 8.32 8.43 2.38
C GLN A 48 6.91 8.03 2.02
N PHE A 49 6.67 7.66 0.76
CA PHE A 49 5.48 6.88 0.43
C PHE A 49 5.80 5.39 0.54
N GLU A 50 4.88 4.61 1.10
CA GLU A 50 4.96 3.15 1.14
C GLU A 50 3.76 2.55 0.39
N LEU A 51 4.04 1.72 -0.60
CA LEU A 51 3.07 0.83 -1.23
C LEU A 51 3.17 -0.55 -0.58
N VAL A 52 2.04 -1.08 -0.10
CA VAL A 52 1.94 -2.43 0.46
C VAL A 52 0.90 -3.22 -0.32
N CYS A 53 1.27 -4.43 -0.73
CA CYS A 53 0.35 -5.38 -1.36
C CYS A 53 0.41 -6.73 -0.64
N HIS A 54 -0.74 -7.17 -0.16
CA HIS A 54 -0.96 -8.54 0.30
C HIS A 54 -2.01 -9.18 -0.62
N GLY A 55 -1.61 -10.08 -1.51
CA GLY A 55 -2.46 -10.63 -2.57
C GLY A 55 -3.46 -11.72 -2.15
N ALA A 56 -3.61 -12.00 -0.86
CA ALA A 56 -4.52 -13.03 -0.36
C ALA A 56 -6.00 -12.74 -0.68
N LYS A 57 -6.85 -13.77 -0.60
CA LYS A 57 -8.32 -13.65 -0.77
C LYS A 57 -8.95 -12.55 0.10
N ASN A 58 -8.39 -12.33 1.28
CA ASN A 58 -8.75 -11.26 2.22
C ASN A 58 -7.60 -10.28 2.46
N GLY A 59 -6.68 -10.19 1.49
CA GLY A 59 -5.55 -9.30 1.54
C GLY A 59 -5.95 -7.85 1.25
N ALA A 60 -4.95 -6.98 1.25
CA ALA A 60 -5.12 -5.54 1.18
C ALA A 60 -4.12 -4.90 0.22
N LEU A 61 -4.56 -3.81 -0.39
CA LEU A 61 -3.73 -2.85 -1.09
C LEU A 61 -3.71 -1.57 -0.26
N SER A 62 -2.54 -1.14 0.18
CA SER A 62 -2.37 0.07 0.99
C SER A 62 -1.35 1.01 0.38
N LEU A 63 -1.63 2.30 0.45
CA LEU A 63 -0.70 3.38 0.13
C LEU A 63 -0.64 4.32 1.33
N ALA A 64 0.56 4.53 1.85
CA ALA A 64 0.80 5.32 3.04
C ALA A 64 1.82 6.44 2.77
N LEU A 65 1.63 7.58 3.42
CA LEU A 65 2.67 8.58 3.67
C LEU A 65 3.22 8.34 5.08
N ILE A 66 4.52 8.11 5.17
CA ILE A 66 5.28 7.98 6.41
C ILE A 66 5.99 9.30 6.68
N LEU A 67 5.77 9.88 7.86
CA LEU A 67 6.39 11.11 8.34
C LEU A 67 7.33 10.75 9.48
N SER A 68 8.64 10.68 9.21
CA SER A 68 9.62 10.12 10.17
C SER A 68 9.88 11.00 11.40
N SER A 69 9.47 12.26 11.40
CA SER A 69 9.55 13.14 12.58
C SER A 69 8.27 13.97 12.72
N PRO A 70 7.17 13.36 13.20
CA PRO A 70 5.88 14.02 13.26
C PRO A 70 5.88 15.26 14.16
N ASP A 71 6.74 15.30 15.18
CA ASP A 71 6.90 16.46 16.07
C ASP A 71 7.42 17.73 15.36
N ALA A 72 7.99 17.58 14.15
CA ALA A 72 8.38 18.69 13.31
C ALA A 72 7.18 19.35 12.59
N ILE A 73 6.02 18.70 12.56
CA ILE A 73 4.82 19.13 11.81
C ILE A 73 3.80 19.75 12.78
N LYS A 74 4.20 20.81 13.47
CA LYS A 74 3.37 21.42 14.53
C LYS A 74 2.13 22.14 14.02
N THR A 75 2.11 22.53 12.75
CA THR A 75 1.05 23.32 12.13
C THR A 75 -0.09 22.48 11.57
N PHE A 76 0.08 21.16 11.47
CA PHE A 76 -0.96 20.24 11.00
C PHE A 76 -1.38 19.30 12.14
N PRO A 77 -2.69 19.13 12.41
CA PRO A 77 -3.15 18.41 13.60
C PRO A 77 -3.15 16.88 13.37
N LEU A 78 -1.97 16.26 13.26
CA LEU A 78 -1.83 14.80 13.09
C LEU A 78 -2.63 13.98 14.13
N PRO A 79 -2.69 14.35 15.42
CA PRO A 79 -3.46 13.59 16.41
C PRO A 79 -4.96 13.46 16.10
N ASP A 80 -5.55 14.39 15.33
CA ASP A 80 -6.97 14.31 14.96
C ASP A 80 -7.24 13.15 13.97
N PHE A 81 -6.21 12.62 13.32
CA PHE A 81 -6.29 11.49 12.39
C PHE A 81 -5.99 10.15 13.08
N GLU A 82 -5.54 10.15 14.33
CA GLU A 82 -5.04 8.95 15.01
C GLU A 82 -6.16 7.98 15.39
N GLY A 83 -5.98 6.70 15.02
CA GLY A 83 -6.81 5.60 15.50
C GLY A 83 -8.10 5.37 14.68
N PRO A 84 -8.89 4.35 15.07
CA PRO A 84 -10.06 3.90 14.31
C PRO A 84 -11.21 4.94 14.27
N ASP A 85 -11.22 5.89 15.21
CA ASP A 85 -12.19 6.98 15.27
C ASP A 85 -11.59 8.31 14.78
N GLY A 86 -10.39 8.27 14.18
CA GLY A 86 -9.72 9.43 13.62
C GLY A 86 -10.57 10.09 12.54
N ILE A 87 -10.56 11.41 12.47
CA ILE A 87 -11.48 12.17 11.60
C ILE A 87 -11.31 11.81 10.12
N GLY A 88 -10.10 11.42 9.72
CA GLY A 88 -9.79 11.03 8.36
C GLY A 88 -10.41 9.71 7.92
N GLU A 89 -10.80 8.82 8.83
CA GLU A 89 -11.48 7.55 8.47
C GLU A 89 -12.93 7.78 8.03
N SER A 90 -13.58 8.81 8.59
CA SER A 90 -15.01 9.10 8.37
C SER A 90 -15.28 10.16 7.30
N ASN A 91 -14.24 10.85 6.79
CA ASN A 91 -14.38 11.99 5.91
C ASN A 91 -13.44 11.90 4.71
N ASP A 92 -13.88 12.39 3.55
CA ASP A 92 -13.08 12.47 2.34
C ASP A 92 -12.11 13.67 2.37
N VAL A 93 -11.11 13.58 3.24
CA VAL A 93 -10.12 14.66 3.47
C VAL A 93 -8.82 14.48 2.70
N ALA A 94 -8.58 13.30 2.12
CA ALA A 94 -7.39 13.02 1.33
C ALA A 94 -7.66 13.05 -0.17
N ARG A 95 -6.73 13.63 -0.92
CA ARG A 95 -6.69 13.64 -2.38
C ARG A 95 -5.36 13.06 -2.84
N TRP A 96 -5.42 11.90 -3.46
CA TRP A 96 -4.31 11.23 -4.12
C TRP A 96 -4.27 11.61 -5.60
N GLY A 97 -3.08 11.75 -6.15
CA GLY A 97 -2.90 12.05 -7.56
C GLY A 97 -1.62 11.47 -8.14
N VAL A 98 -1.68 11.04 -9.40
CA VAL A 98 -0.51 10.65 -10.19
C VAL A 98 -0.44 11.56 -11.40
N ASP A 99 0.63 12.35 -11.46
CA ASP A 99 0.95 13.12 -12.65
C ASP A 99 1.60 12.19 -13.67
N THR A 100 1.07 12.20 -14.88
CA THR A 100 1.61 11.46 -16.01
C THR A 100 2.03 12.43 -17.11
N ARG A 101 2.65 11.94 -18.19
CA ARG A 101 2.84 12.75 -19.40
C ARG A 101 1.53 13.05 -20.15
N GLY A 102 0.46 12.32 -19.85
CA GLY A 102 -0.89 12.54 -20.38
C GLY A 102 -1.82 13.06 -19.28
N ASP A 103 -3.00 12.46 -19.17
CA ASP A 103 -3.99 12.86 -18.17
C ASP A 103 -3.52 12.50 -16.75
N ALA A 104 -3.73 13.43 -15.83
CA ALA A 104 -3.52 13.18 -14.41
C ALA A 104 -4.64 12.27 -13.87
N VAL A 105 -4.25 11.26 -13.10
CA VAL A 105 -5.21 10.39 -12.40
C VAL A 105 -5.36 10.90 -10.98
N GLN A 106 -6.59 11.06 -10.49
CA GLN A 106 -6.87 11.55 -9.14
C GLN A 106 -7.94 10.72 -8.46
N ALA A 107 -7.84 10.61 -7.14
CA ALA A 107 -8.83 9.97 -6.30
C ALA A 107 -8.93 10.70 -4.96
N SER A 108 -10.15 11.04 -4.54
CA SER A 108 -10.44 11.51 -3.19
C SER A 108 -10.83 10.32 -2.30
N GLY A 109 -10.70 10.47 -0.99
CA GLY A 109 -11.25 9.51 -0.03
C GLY A 109 -10.78 9.74 1.40
N SER A 110 -11.15 8.81 2.26
CA SER A 110 -10.68 8.71 3.63
C SER A 110 -9.19 8.35 3.72
N ILE A 111 -8.59 8.69 4.87
CA ILE A 111 -7.22 8.36 5.24
C ILE A 111 -7.14 8.16 6.76
N GLY A 112 -6.63 7.00 7.19
CA GLY A 112 -6.39 6.71 8.61
C GLY A 112 -4.98 7.14 9.02
N GLY A 113 -4.82 7.58 10.27
CA GLY A 113 -3.55 7.97 10.85
C GLY A 113 -3.14 7.08 12.02
N TRP A 114 -1.87 6.71 12.13
CA TRP A 114 -1.33 6.03 13.32
C TRP A 114 0.12 6.42 13.58
N TYR A 115 0.51 6.52 14.86
CA TYR A 115 1.93 6.52 15.21
C TYR A 115 2.47 5.09 15.05
N GLY A 116 3.53 4.95 14.26
CA GLY A 116 4.21 3.68 14.03
C GLY A 116 4.79 3.16 15.34
N VAL A 117 4.60 1.86 15.57
CA VAL A 117 5.06 1.18 16.80
C VAL A 117 6.58 1.01 16.85
N ASP A 118 7.23 0.99 15.67
CA ASP A 118 8.66 0.67 15.51
C ASP A 118 9.52 1.88 15.10
N GLY A 119 9.07 3.10 15.41
CA GLY A 119 9.86 4.32 15.13
C GLY A 119 9.81 4.83 13.68
N ASP A 120 8.89 4.31 12.86
CA ASP A 120 8.62 4.83 11.51
C ASP A 120 8.05 6.27 11.52
N GLY A 121 7.62 6.77 12.67
CA GLY A 121 7.03 8.11 12.83
C GLY A 121 5.50 8.07 12.75
N PHE A 122 4.87 9.02 12.06
CA PHE A 122 3.42 9.03 11.87
C PHE A 122 3.05 8.59 10.45
N LEU A 123 2.12 7.64 10.34
CA LEU A 123 1.65 7.11 9.05
C LEU A 123 0.26 7.64 8.77
N LEU A 124 0.07 8.21 7.57
CA LEU A 124 -1.23 8.52 6.99
C LEU A 124 -1.47 7.55 5.84
N SER A 125 -2.43 6.64 5.98
CA SER A 125 -2.63 5.56 5.02
C SER A 125 -4.06 5.41 4.55
N ARG A 126 -4.20 5.00 3.29
CA ARG A 126 -5.45 4.49 2.75
C ARG A 126 -5.24 3.03 2.39
N SER A 127 -6.10 2.17 2.91
CA SER A 127 -6.07 0.73 2.69
C SER A 127 -7.42 0.26 2.16
N GLU A 128 -7.39 -0.60 1.16
CA GLU A 128 -8.58 -1.19 0.56
C GLU A 128 -8.36 -2.68 0.30
N ARG A 129 -9.45 -3.42 0.10
CA ARG A 129 -9.36 -4.86 -0.18
C ARG A 129 -8.65 -5.10 -1.51
N ALA A 130 -7.71 -6.05 -1.52
CA ALA A 130 -7.08 -6.51 -2.75
C ALA A 130 -8.12 -7.04 -3.76
N HIS A 131 -7.76 -7.00 -5.05
CA HIS A 131 -8.56 -7.49 -6.19
C HIS A 131 -9.89 -6.74 -6.40
N LYS A 132 -10.00 -5.51 -5.88
CA LYS A 132 -11.19 -4.66 -6.05
C LYS A 132 -10.87 -3.46 -6.93
N ALA A 133 -11.76 -3.20 -7.89
CA ALA A 133 -11.68 -2.03 -8.76
C ALA A 133 -12.13 -0.80 -7.98
N THR A 134 -11.17 -0.13 -7.36
CA THR A 134 -11.38 1.01 -6.49
C THR A 134 -10.58 2.24 -6.97
N PRO A 135 -10.88 3.43 -6.42
CA PRO A 135 -10.08 4.62 -6.71
C PRO A 135 -8.60 4.45 -6.32
N LEU A 136 -8.29 3.80 -5.19
CA LEU A 136 -6.89 3.54 -4.80
C LEU A 136 -6.21 2.58 -5.78
N ALA A 137 -6.87 1.50 -6.20
CA ALA A 137 -6.33 0.59 -7.20
C ALA A 137 -6.02 1.30 -8.52
N THR A 138 -6.85 2.28 -8.91
CA THR A 138 -6.62 3.11 -10.10
C THR A 138 -5.38 3.99 -9.96
N ILE A 139 -5.18 4.62 -8.80
CA ILE A 139 -3.97 5.39 -8.47
C ILE A 139 -2.73 4.50 -8.53
N VAL A 140 -2.76 3.35 -7.84
CA VAL A 140 -1.61 2.43 -7.78
C VAL A 140 -1.29 1.85 -9.17
N ALA A 141 -2.30 1.48 -9.95
CA ALA A 141 -2.09 1.04 -11.33
C ALA A 141 -1.44 2.14 -12.19
N ALA A 142 -1.85 3.39 -12.02
CA ALA A 142 -1.25 4.53 -12.73
C ALA A 142 0.23 4.74 -12.33
N MET A 143 0.60 4.55 -11.06
CA MET A 143 1.98 4.68 -10.58
C MET A 143 2.95 3.71 -11.27
N GLY A 144 2.48 2.51 -11.65
CA GLY A 144 3.29 1.50 -12.34
C GLY A 144 3.46 1.73 -13.84
N LYS A 145 2.81 2.74 -14.43
CA LYS A 145 2.88 2.99 -15.87
C LYS A 145 4.14 3.77 -16.26
N PRO A 146 4.78 3.49 -17.42
CA PRO A 146 6.00 4.19 -17.85
C PRO A 146 5.90 5.72 -17.93
N GLU A 147 4.71 6.25 -18.18
CA GLU A 147 4.43 7.68 -18.27
C GLU A 147 4.26 8.37 -16.90
N ALA A 148 4.18 7.62 -15.79
CA ALA A 148 4.00 8.16 -14.45
C ALA A 148 5.25 8.94 -14.00
N LYS A 149 5.04 10.15 -13.48
CA LYS A 149 6.11 11.09 -13.10
C LYS A 149 6.12 11.42 -11.63
N ARG A 150 4.96 11.67 -11.04
CA ARG A 150 4.89 12.14 -9.66
C ARG A 150 3.67 11.60 -8.95
N LEU A 151 3.86 11.04 -7.77
CA LEU A 151 2.80 10.77 -6.81
C LEU A 151 2.58 12.02 -5.96
N ARG A 152 1.33 12.40 -5.73
CA ARG A 152 0.91 13.51 -4.89
C ARG A 152 -0.13 13.05 -3.88
N LEU A 153 -0.02 13.57 -2.66
CA LEU A 153 -1.04 13.50 -1.63
C LEU A 153 -1.30 14.92 -1.12
N SER A 154 -2.58 15.25 -0.95
CA SER A 154 -3.01 16.42 -0.18
C SER A 154 -4.04 15.98 0.85
N VAL A 155 -3.85 16.36 2.10
CA VAL A 155 -4.76 16.07 3.21
C VAL A 155 -5.23 17.40 3.81
N ALA A 156 -6.54 17.62 3.76
CA ALA A 156 -7.15 18.81 4.33
C ALA A 156 -7.05 18.81 5.85
N SER A 157 -6.83 19.98 6.46
CA SER A 157 -6.87 20.13 7.91
C SER A 157 -8.32 20.05 8.41
N PRO A 158 -8.62 19.20 9.41
CA PRO A 158 -9.97 19.06 9.97
C PRO A 158 -10.44 20.31 10.72
N LYS A 159 -9.50 21.14 11.20
CA LYS A 159 -9.78 22.37 11.94
C LYS A 159 -9.80 23.61 11.05
N GLY A 160 -9.76 23.42 9.72
CA GLY A 160 -9.44 24.48 8.77
C GLY A 160 -7.95 24.84 8.78
N GLY A 161 -7.53 25.65 7.80
CA GLY A 161 -6.13 26.03 7.61
C GLY A 161 -5.46 25.31 6.44
N GLU A 162 -4.13 25.38 6.42
CA GLU A 162 -3.31 24.84 5.33
C GLU A 162 -3.34 23.30 5.30
N ALA A 163 -3.33 22.74 4.09
CA ALA A 163 -3.29 21.30 3.88
C ALA A 163 -1.87 20.76 4.05
N LEU A 164 -1.77 19.54 4.59
CA LEU A 164 -0.56 18.74 4.45
C LEU A 164 -0.47 18.27 3.00
N GLN A 165 0.66 18.52 2.36
CA GLN A 165 0.94 18.09 0.99
C GLN A 165 2.21 17.26 0.97
N ALA A 166 2.21 16.16 0.23
CA ALA A 166 3.39 15.36 0.01
C ALA A 166 3.51 14.96 -1.46
N GLN A 167 4.74 14.80 -1.94
CA GLN A 167 5.00 14.34 -3.30
C GLN A 167 6.27 13.51 -3.39
N ALA A 168 6.29 12.57 -4.34
CA ALA A 168 7.47 11.79 -4.68
C ALA A 168 7.64 11.71 -6.19
N SER A 169 8.90 11.74 -6.64
CA SER A 169 9.22 11.37 -8.02
C SER A 169 9.00 9.87 -8.20
N LEU A 170 8.40 9.48 -9.32
CA LEU A 170 8.21 8.08 -9.69
C LEU A 170 9.25 7.60 -10.71
N ASP A 171 10.12 8.49 -11.19
CA ASP A 171 11.14 8.17 -12.18
C ASP A 171 12.07 7.06 -11.68
N GLY A 172 12.11 5.94 -12.42
CA GLY A 172 12.94 4.77 -12.09
C GLY A 172 12.27 3.73 -11.19
N HIS A 173 11.08 4.03 -10.64
CA HIS A 173 10.37 3.13 -9.73
C HIS A 173 9.19 2.39 -10.37
N GLN A 174 8.81 2.75 -11.61
CA GLN A 174 7.55 2.28 -12.22
C GLN A 174 7.47 0.75 -12.32
N ALA A 175 8.58 0.08 -12.71
CA ALA A 175 8.61 -1.38 -12.84
C ALA A 175 8.43 -2.08 -11.48
N ASP A 176 9.11 -1.60 -10.44
CA ASP A 176 9.02 -2.16 -9.08
C ASP A 176 7.65 -1.91 -8.47
N LEU A 177 7.05 -0.74 -8.72
CA LEU A 177 5.69 -0.40 -8.33
C LEU A 177 4.68 -1.36 -8.98
N ALA A 178 4.78 -1.57 -10.30
CA ALA A 178 3.94 -2.52 -11.01
C ALA A 178 4.12 -3.94 -10.48
N ALA A 179 5.36 -4.38 -10.24
CA ALA A 179 5.66 -5.71 -9.71
C ALA A 179 5.15 -5.92 -8.28
N THR A 180 5.22 -4.89 -7.44
CA THR A 180 4.72 -4.89 -6.06
C THR A 180 3.20 -4.97 -6.04
N ALA A 181 2.51 -4.18 -6.87
CA ALA A 181 1.05 -4.10 -6.88
C ALA A 181 0.36 -5.25 -7.62
N LYS A 182 1.08 -6.00 -8.48
CA LYS A 182 0.51 -6.98 -9.41
C LYS A 182 -0.48 -7.96 -8.78
N ALA A 183 -0.19 -8.42 -7.56
CA ALA A 183 -1.02 -9.42 -6.88
C ALA A 183 -2.25 -8.82 -6.16
N CYS A 184 -2.45 -7.50 -6.21
CA CYS A 184 -3.56 -6.82 -5.53
C CYS A 184 -4.47 -6.02 -6.46
N LEU A 185 -4.05 -5.77 -7.70
CA LEU A 185 -4.85 -5.06 -8.69
C LEU A 185 -5.93 -5.99 -9.30
N PRO A 186 -7.08 -5.45 -9.76
CA PRO A 186 -8.14 -6.22 -10.41
C PRO A 186 -7.74 -6.90 -11.72
#